data_AF-A0A4Y1RYY3-F1
#
_entry.id   AF-A0A4Y1RYY3-F1
#
_cell.length_a   1.000
_cell.length_b   1.000
_cell.length_c   1.000
_cell.angle_alpha   90.00
_cell.angle_beta   90.00
_cell.angle_gamma   90.00
#
_symmetry.space_group_name_H-M   'P 1'
#
loop_
_entity.id
_entity.type
_entity.pdbx_description
1 polymer ?
#
loop_
_entity_poly.entity_id
_entity_poly.type
_entity_poly.pdbx_seq_one_letter_code
_entity_poly.pdbx_strand_id
1 'polypeptide(L)'
;MERLKKFILNRFRIKDLGDLKYFLGIEFSRSKKGIFMSQRKYALDILQDSGLLGARPDKFPMEQNLKLTLTDSELLNDPTNTGDWLAD
;
A
#
# COMPACT_ATOMS: atom_id res chain seq x y z
N MET A 1 8.17 -21.53 -3.46
CA MET A 1 8.13 -20.49 -2.40
C MET A 1 9.19 -20.72 -1.32
N GLU A 2 9.31 -21.90 -0.73
CA GLU A 2 10.32 -22.21 0.33
C GLU A 2 11.78 -21.80 -0.01
N ARG A 3 12.27 -22.17 -1.20
CA ARG A 3 13.65 -21.84 -1.63
C ARG A 3 13.87 -20.34 -1.75
N LEU A 4 12.90 -19.62 -2.30
CA LEU A 4 12.96 -18.16 -2.47
C LEU A 4 12.95 -17.47 -1.09
N LYS A 5 12.04 -17.90 -0.19
CA LYS A 5 12.00 -17.42 1.19
C LYS A 5 13.34 -17.62 1.89
N LYS A 6 13.92 -18.82 1.82
CA LYS A 6 15.24 -19.11 2.43
C LYS A 6 16.36 -18.26 1.84
N PHE A 7 16.39 -18.07 0.52
CA PHE A 7 17.38 -17.23 -0.13
C PHE A 7 17.31 -15.77 0.34
N ILE A 8 16.10 -15.21 0.41
CA ILE A 8 15.86 -13.84 0.87
C ILE A 8 16.22 -13.69 2.36
N LEU A 9 15.77 -14.61 3.22
CA LEU A 9 16.10 -14.62 4.66
C LEU A 9 17.61 -14.76 4.93
N ASN A 10 18.34 -15.46 4.06
CA ASN A 10 19.79 -15.62 4.18
C ASN A 10 20.56 -14.37 3.72
N ARG A 11 20.03 -13.64 2.73
CA ARG A 11 20.67 -12.43 2.18
C ARG A 11 20.32 -11.16 2.96
N PHE A 12 19.13 -11.11 3.55
CA PHE A 12 18.60 -9.93 4.23
C PHE A 12 18.12 -10.34 5.63
N ARG A 13 18.40 -9.53 6.67
CA ARG A 13 17.85 -9.70 8.03
C ARG A 13 16.37 -9.32 8.06
N ILE A 14 15.56 -10.08 7.35
CA ILE A 14 14.10 -9.94 7.30
C ILE A 14 13.51 -10.93 8.31
N LYS A 15 12.55 -10.49 9.11
CA LYS A 15 11.76 -11.39 9.96
C LYS A 15 10.63 -11.98 9.10
N ASP A 16 10.48 -13.31 9.11
CA ASP A 16 9.27 -13.93 8.55
C ASP A 16 8.11 -13.62 9.51
N LEU A 17 7.25 -12.70 9.10
CA LEU A 17 6.09 -12.25 9.87
C LEU A 17 4.87 -13.19 9.66
N GLY A 18 5.04 -14.28 8.89
CA GLY A 18 3.93 -15.12 8.45
C GLY A 18 3.11 -14.44 7.37
N ASP A 19 1.80 -14.66 7.37
CA ASP A 19 0.91 -13.97 6.44
C ASP A 19 0.83 -12.48 6.81
N LEU A 20 1.15 -11.61 5.83
CA LEU A 20 1.03 -10.17 5.95
C LEU A 20 -0.43 -9.82 6.24
N LYS A 21 -0.69 -9.31 7.44
CA LYS A 21 -2.03 -8.86 7.88
C LYS A 21 -2.09 -7.35 8.09
N TYR A 22 -1.05 -6.76 8.65
CA TYR A 22 -0.98 -5.33 8.94
C TYR A 22 0.44 -4.81 8.73
N PHE A 23 0.59 -3.68 8.05
CA PHE A 23 1.85 -2.95 7.93
C PHE A 23 1.58 -1.46 7.71
N LEU A 24 2.18 -0.59 8.54
CA LEU A 24 2.06 0.89 8.42
C LEU A 24 0.61 1.40 8.38
N GLY A 25 -0.32 0.76 9.10
CA GLY A 25 -1.75 1.12 9.06
C GLY A 25 -2.51 0.56 7.85
N ILE A 26 -1.84 -0.20 6.98
CA ILE A 26 -2.44 -0.92 5.87
C ILE A 26 -2.79 -2.34 6.32
N GLU A 27 -4.05 -2.70 6.17
CA GLU A 27 -4.59 -4.03 6.40
C GLU A 27 -4.52 -4.83 5.10
N PHE A 28 -4.07 -6.08 5.19
CA PHE A 28 -3.91 -6.98 4.05
C PHE A 28 -4.76 -8.23 4.27
N SER A 29 -5.52 -8.61 3.25
CA SER A 29 -6.21 -9.91 3.20
C SER A 29 -5.89 -10.60 1.88
N ARG A 30 -5.60 -11.89 1.96
CA ARG A 30 -5.28 -12.72 0.80
C ARG A 30 -6.46 -13.63 0.49
N SER A 31 -6.85 -13.66 -0.78
CA SER A 31 -7.86 -14.59 -1.31
C SER A 31 -7.26 -15.37 -2.47
N LYS A 32 -7.97 -16.40 -2.95
CA LYS A 32 -7.57 -17.12 -4.17
C LYS A 32 -7.50 -16.22 -5.41
N LYS A 33 -8.20 -15.08 -5.40
CA LYS A 33 -8.24 -14.12 -6.52
C LYS A 33 -7.09 -13.11 -6.48
N GLY A 34 -6.45 -12.91 -5.33
CA GLY A 34 -5.42 -11.89 -5.17
C GLY A 34 -5.32 -11.34 -3.76
N ILE A 35 -4.63 -10.21 -3.64
CA ILE A 35 -4.40 -9.49 -2.39
C ILE A 35 -5.32 -8.28 -2.35
N PHE A 36 -6.04 -8.11 -1.25
CA PHE A 36 -6.84 -6.92 -0.97
C PHE A 36 -6.15 -6.11 0.12
N MET A 37 -6.07 -4.79 -0.08
CA MET A 37 -5.45 -3.83 0.82
C MET A 37 -6.49 -2.82 1.28
N SER A 38 -6.50 -2.49 2.57
CA SER A 38 -7.41 -1.51 3.17
C SER A 38 -6.66 -0.63 4.14
N GLN A 39 -6.85 0.69 4.05
CA GLN A 39 -6.40 1.66 5.05
C GLN A 39 -7.58 2.24 5.86
N ARG A 40 -8.78 1.66 5.74
CA ARG A 40 -10.00 2.22 6.33
C ARG A 40 -9.85 2.44 7.84
N LYS A 41 -9.28 1.46 8.56
CA LYS A 41 -9.06 1.58 10.00
C LYS A 41 -8.10 2.71 10.33
N TYR A 42 -6.96 2.78 9.66
CA TYR A 42 -5.98 3.84 9.85
C TYR A 42 -6.56 5.24 9.59
N ALA A 43 -7.33 5.40 8.52
CA ALA A 43 -8.01 6.66 8.23
C ALA A 43 -9.03 7.03 9.32
N LEU A 44 -9.79 6.06 9.84
CA LEU A 44 -10.72 6.30 10.94
C LEU A 44 -10.01 6.66 12.25
N ASP A 45 -8.89 5.99 12.55
CA ASP A 45 -8.09 6.27 13.74
C ASP A 45 -7.52 7.71 13.67
N ILE A 46 -7.04 8.17 12.50
CA ILE A 46 -6.64 9.58 12.30
C ILE A 46 -7.81 10.54 12.51
N LEU A 47 -8.98 10.24 11.96
CA LEU A 47 -10.17 11.08 12.13
C LEU A 47 -10.60 11.14 13.60
N GLN A 48 -10.43 10.04 14.34
CA GLN A 48 -10.69 9.99 15.76
C GLN A 48 -9.72 10.86 16.55
N ASP A 49 -8.42 10.70 16.30
CA ASP A 49 -7.37 11.44 17.00
C ASP A 49 -7.42 12.95 16.72
N SER A 50 -7.89 13.34 15.54
CA SER A 50 -8.11 14.74 15.15
C SER A 50 -9.45 15.32 15.62
N GLY A 51 -10.34 14.50 16.23
CA GLY A 51 -11.68 14.94 16.63
C GLY A 51 -12.63 15.21 15.46
N LEU A 52 -12.34 14.68 14.27
CA LEU A 52 -13.08 14.87 13.02
C LEU A 52 -14.01 13.69 12.70
N LEU A 53 -14.22 12.75 13.63
CA LEU A 53 -15.23 11.70 13.47
C LEU A 53 -16.63 12.33 13.29
N GLY A 54 -17.22 12.12 12.11
CA GLY A 54 -18.54 12.67 11.77
C GLY A 54 -18.50 14.09 11.21
N ALA A 55 -17.32 14.65 10.95
CA ALA A 55 -17.19 15.88 10.18
C ALA A 55 -17.85 15.74 8.81
N ARG A 56 -18.39 16.84 8.28
CA ARG A 56 -19.00 16.87 6.94
C ARG A 56 -17.93 16.47 5.92
N PRO A 57 -18.20 15.50 5.01
CA PRO A 57 -17.28 15.17 3.94
C PRO A 57 -17.02 16.40 3.08
N ASP A 58 -15.76 16.66 2.78
CA ASP A 58 -15.36 17.65 1.78
C ASP A 58 -14.73 16.94 0.57
N LYS A 59 -14.62 17.65 -0.54
CA LYS A 59 -13.97 17.14 -1.74
C LYS A 59 -12.49 16.93 -1.46
N PHE A 60 -12.10 15.69 -1.22
CA PHE A 60 -10.70 15.30 -1.13
C PHE A 60 -10.16 15.06 -2.56
N PRO A 61 -8.92 15.49 -2.89
CA PRO A 61 -8.36 15.38 -4.25
C PRO A 61 -8.02 13.95 -4.69
N MET A 62 -8.37 12.91 -3.91
CA MET A 62 -8.14 11.52 -4.30
C MET A 62 -9.27 11.03 -5.21
N GLU A 63 -8.89 10.49 -6.36
CA GLU A 63 -9.84 9.85 -7.27
C GLU A 63 -10.45 8.61 -6.63
N GLN A 64 -11.78 8.64 -6.49
CA GLN A 64 -12.53 7.49 -6.00
C GLN A 64 -12.69 6.45 -7.09
N ASN A 65 -12.52 5.17 -6.75
CA ASN A 65 -12.66 4.03 -7.67
C ASN A 65 -11.63 4.02 -8.82
N LEU A 66 -10.49 4.69 -8.66
CA LEU A 66 -9.39 4.62 -9.61
C LEU A 66 -8.97 3.16 -9.80
N LYS A 67 -9.14 2.67 -11.03
CA LYS A 67 -8.79 1.30 -11.40
C LYS A 67 -7.49 1.33 -12.19
N LEU A 68 -6.39 1.14 -11.48
CA LEU A 68 -5.07 1.04 -12.08
C LEU A 68 -4.96 -0.23 -12.92
N THR A 69 -4.66 -0.06 -14.20
CA THR A 69 -4.27 -1.10 -15.14
C THR A 69 -2.78 -1.00 -15.45
N LEU A 70 -2.19 -2.10 -15.90
CA LEU A 70 -0.75 -2.15 -16.22
C LEU A 70 -0.33 -1.22 -17.37
N THR A 71 -1.30 -0.68 -18.10
CA THR A 71 -1.09 0.24 -19.24
C THR A 71 -1.41 1.69 -18.91
N ASP A 72 -1.79 1.99 -17.67
CA ASP A 72 -2.20 3.36 -17.27
C ASP A 72 -1.02 4.33 -17.13
N SER A 73 0.22 3.87 -17.27
CA SER A 73 1.43 4.70 -17.21
C SER A 73 2.52 4.20 -18.16
N GLU A 74 3.38 5.10 -18.62
CA GLU A 74 4.62 4.71 -19.31
C GLU A 74 5.50 3.88 -18.37
N LEU A 75 6.16 2.87 -18.95
CA LEU A 75 7.11 2.05 -18.19
C LEU A 75 8.29 2.92 -17.80
N LEU A 76 8.56 2.99 -16.48
CA LEU A 76 9.73 3.69 -15.99
C LEU A 76 10.99 2.96 -16.48
N ASN A 77 11.84 3.68 -17.24
CA ASN A 77 13.08 3.12 -17.79
C ASN A 77 14.08 2.71 -16.70
N ASP A 78 14.03 3.33 -15.52
CA ASP A 78 14.82 2.99 -14.35
C ASP A 78 13.99 3.12 -13.05
N PRO A 79 13.71 2.02 -12.33
CA PRO A 79 12.94 2.03 -11.07
C PRO A 79 13.63 2.75 -9.91
N THR A 80 14.90 3.12 -10.06
CA THR A 80 15.71 3.78 -9.02
C THR A 80 15.80 5.29 -9.20
N ASN A 81 15.41 5.81 -10.37
CA ASN A 81 15.50 7.24 -10.66
C ASN A 81 14.26 7.96 -10.11
N THR A 82 14.32 8.36 -8.84
CA THR A 82 13.25 9.13 -8.16
C THR A 82 13.21 10.61 -8.57
N GLY A 83 14.06 11.05 -9.50
CA GLY A 83 14.22 12.45 -9.90
C GLY A 83 13.04 13.02 -10.69
N ASP A 84 12.29 12.18 -11.41
CA ASP A 84 11.23 12.65 -12.31
C ASP A 84 9.92 13.01 -11.56
N TRP A 85 9.75 12.58 -10.31
CA TRP A 85 8.55 12.89 -9.50
C TRP A 85 8.59 14.26 -8.80
N LEU A 86 9.70 14.99 -8.92
CA LEU A 86 9.91 16.32 -8.31
C LEU A 86 9.82 17.48 -9.31
N ALA A 87 9.51 17.19 -10.57
CA ALA A 87 9.31 18.18 -11.62
C ALA A 87 7.84 18.17 -12.08
N ASP A 88 6.96 18.70 -11.22
CA ASP A 88 5.77 19.52 -11.55
C ASP A 88 4.99 19.88 -10.27
#